data_AF-A0A3D4QQM7-F1
#
_entry.id   AF-A0A3D4QQM7-F1
#
_cell.length_a   1.000
_cell.length_b   1.000
_cell.length_c   1.000
_cell.angle_alpha   90.00
_cell.angle_beta   90.00
_cell.angle_gamma   90.00
#
_symmetry.space_group_name_H-M   'P 1'
#
loop_
_entity.id
_entity.type
_entity.pdbx_description
1 polymer ?
#
loop_
_entity_poly.entity_id
_entity_poly.type
_entity_poly.pdbx_seq_one_letter_code
_entity_poly.pdbx_strand_id
1 'polypeptide(L)'
;MHVKRIYVDKKEGFQVEAQGLYDDFKNNLAINGLQKLHIIDRYDIEGITDEEYELVRDIVFNDPPAVQIHEETLPISPKQLAFAVELLPGHFDQKADSTAQSIQLITQG
;
A
#
# COMPACT_ATOMS: atom_id res chain seq x y z
N MET A 1 -1.18 14.76 17.62
CA MET A 1 -1.70 14.14 16.39
C MET A 1 -1.15 12.74 16.32
N HIS A 2 -2.03 11.74 16.13
CA HIS A 2 -1.64 10.35 15.99
C HIS A 2 -1.70 10.00 14.50
N VAL A 3 -0.61 9.44 13.95
CA VAL A 3 -0.59 8.93 12.58
C VAL A 3 -1.24 7.56 12.59
N LYS A 4 -2.23 7.32 11.73
CA LYS A 4 -2.79 5.99 11.48
C LYS A 4 -2.08 5.38 10.29
N ARG A 5 -1.52 4.20 10.46
CA ARG A 5 -0.78 3.51 9.39
C ARG A 5 -1.58 2.34 8.87
N ILE A 6 -1.80 2.31 7.56
CA ILE A 6 -2.41 1.17 6.88
C ILE A 6 -1.52 0.62 5.80
N TYR A 7 -1.61 -0.69 5.63
CA TYR A 7 -0.99 -1.42 4.55
C TYR A 7 -2.08 -2.04 3.69
N VAL A 8 -2.08 -1.69 2.42
CA VAL A 8 -3.03 -2.18 1.41
C VAL A 8 -2.33 -3.28 0.63
N ASP A 9 -2.72 -4.51 0.92
CA ASP A 9 -2.17 -5.72 0.31
C ASP A 9 -3.12 -6.24 -0.77
N LYS A 10 -2.63 -6.37 -2.01
CA LYS A 10 -3.40 -7.00 -3.09
C LYS A 10 -3.43 -8.52 -2.92
N LYS A 11 -4.62 -9.10 -2.93
CA LYS A 11 -4.84 -10.55 -2.85
C LYS A 11 -4.32 -11.27 -4.09
N GLU A 12 -4.12 -12.58 -3.94
CA GLU A 12 -3.73 -13.46 -5.05
C GLU A 12 -4.74 -13.34 -6.20
N GLY A 13 -4.23 -13.25 -7.43
CA GLY A 13 -5.03 -12.96 -8.63
C GLY A 13 -5.14 -11.48 -8.99
N PHE A 14 -4.81 -10.54 -8.08
CA PHE A 14 -4.88 -9.08 -8.33
C PHE A 14 -3.50 -8.40 -8.37
N GLN A 15 -2.42 -9.17 -8.22
CA GLN A 15 -1.04 -8.70 -8.06
C GLN A 15 -0.31 -8.46 -9.41
N VAL A 16 -0.97 -7.82 -10.38
CA VAL A 16 -0.46 -7.66 -11.76
C VAL A 16 0.91 -6.96 -11.80
N GLU A 17 1.05 -5.88 -11.04
CA GLU A 17 2.30 -5.11 -10.95
C GLU A 17 3.46 -5.94 -10.35
N ALA A 18 3.17 -6.69 -9.30
CA ALA A 18 4.16 -7.55 -8.65
C ALA A 18 4.62 -8.68 -9.58
N GLN A 19 3.71 -9.22 -10.40
CA GLN A 19 4.05 -10.23 -11.40
C GLN A 19 4.98 -9.66 -12.48
N GLY A 20 4.71 -8.45 -12.98
CA GLY A 20 5.58 -7.78 -13.94
C GLY A 20 6.99 -7.56 -13.40
N LEU A 21 7.12 -7.01 -12.18
CA LEU A 21 8.42 -6.82 -11.55
C LEU A 21 9.13 -8.14 -11.23
N TYR A 22 8.39 -9.19 -10.84
CA TYR A 22 8.98 -10.51 -10.64
C TYR A 22 9.66 -11.03 -11.92
N ASP A 23 8.96 -10.90 -13.05
CA ASP A 23 9.49 -11.33 -14.34
C ASP A 23 10.70 -10.49 -14.77
N ASP A 24 10.68 -9.18 -14.55
CA ASP A 24 11.84 -8.31 -14.80
C ASP A 24 13.04 -8.67 -13.91
N PHE A 25 12.81 -8.90 -12.62
CA PHE A 25 13.89 -9.22 -11.68
C PHE A 25 14.53 -10.58 -12.00
N LYS A 26 13.71 -11.54 -12.43
CA LYS A 26 14.20 -12.87 -12.80
C LYS A 26 14.91 -12.86 -14.15
N ASN A 27 14.32 -12.24 -15.16
CA ASN A 27 14.79 -12.35 -16.54
C ASN A 27 15.82 -11.27 -16.91
N ASN A 28 15.65 -10.03 -16.45
CA ASN A 28 16.53 -8.92 -16.80
C ASN A 28 17.67 -8.74 -15.78
N LEU A 29 17.39 -8.97 -14.50
CA LEU A 29 18.38 -8.83 -13.42
C LEU A 29 18.99 -10.17 -12.97
N ALA A 30 18.56 -11.29 -13.56
CA ALA A 30 19.06 -12.64 -13.30
C ALA A 30 19.00 -13.08 -11.82
N ILE A 31 18.01 -12.60 -11.05
CA ILE A 31 17.80 -12.98 -9.64
C ILE A 31 17.09 -14.35 -9.58
N ASN A 32 17.82 -15.41 -9.94
CA ASN A 32 17.26 -16.76 -10.11
C ASN A 32 16.68 -17.38 -8.82
N GLY A 33 17.12 -16.92 -7.65
CA GLY A 33 16.65 -17.41 -6.35
C GLY A 33 15.31 -16.81 -5.89
N LEU A 34 14.78 -15.80 -6.61
CA LEU A 34 13.53 -15.14 -6.23
C LEU A 34 12.33 -16.07 -6.47
N GLN A 35 11.62 -16.41 -5.39
CA GLN A 35 10.46 -17.31 -5.45
C GLN A 35 9.14 -16.55 -5.63
N LYS A 36 9.04 -15.36 -5.04
CA LYS A 36 7.84 -14.53 -5.06
C LYS A 36 8.25 -13.07 -4.88
N LEU A 37 7.55 -12.17 -5.56
CA LEU A 37 7.60 -10.74 -5.32
C LEU A 37 6.22 -10.28 -4.83
N HIS A 38 6.22 -9.34 -3.88
CA HIS A 38 5.00 -8.84 -3.27
C HIS A 38 5.14 -7.33 -3.11
N ILE A 39 4.14 -6.58 -3.58
CA ILE A 39 4.07 -5.13 -3.44
C ILE A 39 2.91 -4.82 -2.51
N ILE A 40 3.19 -3.97 -1.53
CA ILE A 40 2.23 -3.51 -0.53
C ILE A 40 2.33 -2.01 -0.47
N ASP A 41 1.19 -1.33 -0.58
CA ASP A 41 1.12 0.12 -0.44
C ASP A 41 0.98 0.47 1.04
N ARG A 42 1.83 1.37 1.54
CA ARG A 42 1.74 1.90 2.91
C ARG A 42 1.22 3.33 2.86
N TYR A 43 0.16 3.60 3.62
CA TYR A 43 -0.37 4.94 3.81
C TYR A 43 -0.25 5.35 5.27
N ASP A 44 0.29 6.55 5.48
CA ASP A 44 0.32 7.22 6.77
C ASP A 44 -0.71 8.35 6.70
N ILE A 45 -1.79 8.21 7.48
CA ILE A 45 -2.94 9.11 7.47
C ILE A 45 -2.90 9.94 8.76
N GLU A 46 -3.02 11.25 8.62
CA GLU A 46 -3.04 12.18 9.74
C GLU A 46 -4.12 13.25 9.55
N GLY A 47 -4.50 13.91 10.64
CA GLY A 47 -5.42 15.06 10.60
C GLY A 47 -6.90 14.73 10.54
N ILE A 48 -7.30 13.47 10.77
CA ILE A 48 -8.70 13.03 10.84
C ILE A 48 -9.02 12.37 12.20
N THR A 49 -10.29 12.29 12.57
CA THR A 49 -10.72 11.58 13.79
C THR A 49 -10.68 10.06 13.62
N ASP A 50 -10.81 9.30 14.71
CA ASP A 50 -10.88 7.84 14.64
C ASP A 50 -12.12 7.37 13.87
N GLU A 51 -13.26 8.05 14.01
CA GLU A 51 -14.50 7.75 13.29
C GLU A 51 -14.37 8.03 11.79
N GLU A 52 -13.74 9.15 11.42
CA GLU A 52 -13.42 9.48 10.02
C GLU A 52 -12.46 8.46 9.43
N TYR A 53 -11.45 8.04 10.20
CA TYR A 53 -10.50 7.02 9.79
C TYR A 53 -11.19 5.69 9.46
N GLU A 54 -12.07 5.18 10.33
CA GLU A 54 -12.82 3.94 10.07
C GLU A 54 -13.64 4.05 8.77
N LEU A 55 -14.31 5.18 8.58
CA LEU A 55 -15.12 5.44 7.38
C LEU A 55 -14.26 5.46 6.10
N VAL A 56 -13.17 6.22 6.09
CA VAL A 56 -12.33 6.34 4.88
C VAL A 56 -11.52 5.08 4.62
N ARG A 57 -11.11 4.34 5.66
CA ARG A 57 -10.48 3.02 5.50
C ARG A 57 -11.35 2.12 4.63
N ASP A 58 -12.64 2.04 4.95
CA ASP A 58 -13.57 1.12 4.29
C ASP A 58 -14.03 1.62 2.91
N ILE A 59 -14.07 2.92 2.67
CA ILE A 59 -14.53 3.48 1.39
C ILE A 59 -13.37 3.68 0.39
N VAL A 60 -12.22 4.17 0.84
CA VAL A 60 -11.10 4.57 -0.03
C VAL A 60 -10.16 3.40 -0.30
N PHE A 61 -9.91 2.56 0.70
CA PHE A 61 -8.83 1.57 0.64
C PHE A 61 -9.32 0.12 0.57
N ASN A 62 -10.54 -0.15 1.00
CA ASN A 62 -11.05 -1.51 1.12
C ASN A 62 -11.84 -1.92 -0.12
N ASP A 63 -11.22 -2.74 -0.97
CA ASP A 63 -11.90 -3.51 -2.00
C ASP A 63 -11.86 -4.99 -1.60
N PRO A 64 -12.84 -5.52 -0.83
CA PRO A 64 -12.77 -6.84 -0.23
C PRO A 64 -12.40 -8.01 -1.17
N PRO A 65 -12.88 -8.09 -2.44
CA PRO A 65 -12.44 -9.15 -3.34
C PRO A 65 -10.95 -9.05 -3.73
N ALA A 66 -10.40 -7.83 -3.83
CA ALA A 66 -9.07 -7.59 -4.37
C ALA A 66 -7.99 -7.30 -3.32
N VAL A 67 -8.38 -6.83 -2.14
CA VAL A 67 -7.49 -6.23 -1.15
C VAL A 67 -7.68 -6.85 0.23
N GLN A 68 -6.59 -6.90 0.99
CA GLN A 68 -6.55 -7.09 2.42
C GLN A 68 -5.86 -5.88 3.07
N ILE A 69 -6.46 -5.34 4.14
CA ILE A 69 -5.88 -4.23 4.90
C ILE A 69 -5.20 -4.79 6.16
N HIS A 70 -4.00 -4.29 6.45
CA HIS A 70 -3.34 -4.46 7.73
C HIS A 70 -3.16 -3.10 8.40
N GLU A 71 -3.61 -2.97 9.64
CA GLU A 71 -3.50 -1.72 10.40
C GLU A 71 -2.29 -1.80 11.33
N GLU A 72 -1.51 -0.72 11.39
CA GLU A 72 -0.35 -0.48 12.24
C GLU A 72 0.87 -1.40 11.99
N THR A 73 0.66 -2.71 11.80
CA THR A 73 1.70 -3.72 11.64
C THR A 73 1.46 -4.57 10.41
N LEU A 74 2.48 -4.65 9.55
CA LEU A 74 2.51 -5.58 8.44
C LEU A 74 3.17 -6.91 8.87
N PRO A 75 2.50 -8.08 8.73
CA PRO A 75 3.12 -9.35 9.05
C PRO A 75 4.17 -9.71 8.01
N ILE A 76 5.44 -9.76 8.42
CA ILE A 76 6.57 -10.17 7.58
C ILE A 76 7.22 -11.40 8.20
N SER A 77 7.31 -12.47 7.42
CA SER A 77 7.98 -13.70 7.83
C SER A 77 9.50 -13.52 7.88
N PRO A 78 10.23 -14.19 8.79
CA PRO A 78 11.69 -14.17 8.82
C PRO A 78 12.37 -14.68 7.53
N LYS A 79 11.62 -15.37 6.66
CA LYS A 79 12.10 -15.86 5.36
C LYS A 79 11.92 -14.84 4.23
N GLN A 80 11.28 -13.71 4.52
CA GLN A 80 11.04 -12.63 3.57
C GLN A 80 12.06 -11.51 3.80
N LEU A 81 12.54 -10.93 2.70
CA LEU A 81 13.27 -9.68 2.72
C LEU A 81 12.29 -8.57 2.33
N ALA A 82 12.22 -7.52 3.14
CA ALA A 82 11.36 -6.37 2.89
C ALA A 82 12.16 -5.08 2.97
N PHE A 83 11.83 -4.14 2.08
CA PHE A 83 12.37 -2.79 2.07
C PHE A 83 11.28 -1.84 1.60
N ALA A 84 11.34 -0.59 2.05
CA ALA A 84 10.42 0.46 1.63
C ALA A 84 11.05 1.29 0.51
N VAL A 85 10.20 1.79 -0.38
CA VAL A 85 10.55 2.78 -1.39
C VAL A 85 9.61 3.96 -1.21
N GLU A 86 10.16 5.16 -1.27
CA GLU A 86 9.41 6.41 -1.21
C GLU A 86 9.94 7.37 -2.27
N LEU A 87 9.09 8.31 -2.70
CA LEU A 87 9.50 9.39 -3.59
C LEU A 87 10.43 10.36 -2.84
N LEU A 88 11.40 10.92 -3.56
CA LEU A 88 12.30 11.91 -3.00
C LEU A 88 11.56 13.21 -2.67
N PRO A 89 12.01 13.98 -1.65
CA PRO A 89 11.43 15.27 -1.34
C PRO A 89 11.33 16.20 -2.56
N GLY A 90 10.16 16.77 -2.78
CA GLY A 90 9.87 17.64 -3.92
C GLY A 90 9.36 16.92 -5.18
N HIS A 91 9.36 15.58 -5.21
CA HIS A 91 8.65 14.83 -6.23
C HIS A 91 7.15 14.76 -5.90
N PHE A 92 6.32 14.94 -6.92
CA PHE A 92 4.88 14.85 -6.77
C PHE A 92 4.45 13.38 -6.68
N ASP A 93 3.76 13.04 -5.59
CA ASP A 93 3.10 11.75 -5.42
C ASP A 93 1.63 11.85 -5.83
N GLN A 94 1.35 11.49 -7.08
CA GLN A 94 -0.02 11.51 -7.62
C GLN A 94 -0.97 10.58 -6.85
N LYS A 95 -0.46 9.45 -6.35
CA LYS A 95 -1.28 8.45 -5.67
C LYS A 95 -1.66 8.95 -4.28
N ALA A 96 -0.70 9.48 -3.53
CA ALA A 96 -0.95 10.08 -2.22
C ALA A 96 -1.90 11.30 -2.33
N ASP A 97 -1.71 12.16 -3.33
CA ASP A 97 -2.58 13.32 -3.57
C ASP A 97 -4.03 12.92 -3.90
N SER A 98 -4.22 11.97 -4.83
CA SER A 98 -5.55 11.44 -5.18
C SER A 98 -6.25 10.80 -3.98
N THR A 99 -5.49 10.06 -3.16
CA THR A 99 -6.01 9.47 -1.92
C THR A 99 -6.42 10.55 -0.90
N ALA A 100 -5.59 11.57 -0.70
CA ALA A 100 -5.89 12.70 0.19
C ALA A 100 -7.16 13.45 -0.25
N GLN A 101 -7.31 13.74 -1.55
CA GLN A 101 -8.52 14.36 -2.09
C GLN A 101 -9.76 13.50 -1.87
N SER A 102 -9.63 12.18 -2.05
CA SER A 102 -10.73 11.24 -1.82
C SER A 102 -11.16 11.21 -0.35
N ILE A 103 -10.19 11.21 0.57
CA ILE A 103 -10.43 11.32 2.02
C ILE A 103 -11.17 12.62 2.32
N GLN A 104 -10.67 13.76 1.83
CA GLN A 104 -11.28 15.07 2.08
C GLN A 104 -12.74 15.14 1.61
N LEU A 105 -13.06 14.53 0.46
CA LEU A 105 -14.41 14.48 -0.06
C LEU A 105 -15.37 13.69 0.85
N ILE A 106 -14.89 12.60 1.45
CA ILE A 106 -15.69 11.72 2.33
C ILE A 106 -15.85 12.33 3.72
N THR A 107 -14.78 12.90 4.27
CA THR A 107 -14.79 13.53 5.60
C THR A 107 -15.43 14.91 5.59
N GLN A 108 -15.89 15.40 4.43
CA GLN A 108 -16.51 16.72 4.27
C GLN A 108 -15.64 17.84 4.84
N GLY A 109 -14.35 17.86 4.46
CA GLY A 109 -13.41 18.90 4.88
C GLY A 109 -13.97 20.31 4.71
#